data_AF-A0A926BA25-F1
#
_entry.id   AF-A0A926BA25-F1
#
_cell.length_a   1.000
_cell.length_b   1.000
_cell.length_c   1.000
_cell.angle_alpha   90.00
_cell.angle_beta   90.00
_cell.angle_gamma   90.00
#
_symmetry.space_group_name_H-M   'P 1'
#
loop_
_entity.id
_entity.type
_entity.pdbx_description
1 polymer ?
#
loop_
_entity_poly.entity_id
_entity_poly.type
_entity_poly.pdbx_seq_one_letter_code
_entity_poly.pdbx_strand_id
1 'polypeptide(L)'
;MDLSDDQPNLRPSGSNSVSELPLFPLDLVLFPGMKMSLHIFEERYKEMIERCLGGSRLFGVVLLRAEQQTISNPRRAKTFRIGCSARILHVERLAEGEFNIEIEGVDRFRLIEQHEVESYRTGIVETLIDHPAVGAAIEITEDLREEVQTLLKEFLTRQLALMGQRIVEFDLPKDPAILSLITACILPIENGDKQTLLEMTETSERLDSERDILRRAITRLRRTAAAGGSKHAKDKNETQEDDTNDGIRSFEQIHADRYRDYVCGN
;
A
#
# COMPACT_ATOMS: atom_id res chain seq x y z
N MET A 1 -33.42 -4.04 22.08
CA MET A 1 -32.01 -3.72 22.38
C MET A 1 -31.30 -3.88 21.06
N ASP A 2 -31.21 -2.76 20.34
CA ASP A 2 -30.64 -2.71 18.99
C ASP A 2 -29.13 -2.60 19.12
N LEU A 3 -28.41 -3.58 18.56
CA LEU A 3 -26.97 -3.55 18.39
C LEU A 3 -26.72 -3.06 16.96
N SER A 4 -26.64 -1.75 16.79
CA SER A 4 -26.22 -1.14 15.53
C SER A 4 -24.69 -1.19 15.41
N ASP A 5 -24.23 -2.07 14.51
CA ASP A 5 -23.13 -1.85 13.56
C ASP A 5 -22.22 -0.66 13.83
N ASP A 6 -21.02 -0.94 14.35
CA ASP A 6 -19.88 -0.01 14.37
C ASP A 6 -18.95 -0.38 13.20
N GLN A 7 -19.36 0.00 11.99
CA GLN A 7 -18.51 -0.07 10.80
C GLN A 7 -17.54 1.14 10.82
N PRO A 8 -16.22 0.96 10.64
CA PRO A 8 -15.29 2.07 10.56
C PRO A 8 -15.64 2.95 9.35
N ASN A 9 -15.89 4.23 9.60
CA ASN A 9 -16.19 5.21 8.56
C ASN A 9 -15.01 5.35 7.59
N LEU A 10 -15.00 4.56 6.52
CA LEU A 10 -14.08 4.67 5.37
C LEU A 10 -14.40 5.84 4.43
N ARG A 11 -15.24 6.80 4.86
CA ARG A 11 -15.59 7.95 4.01
C ARG A 11 -14.47 8.98 4.08
N PRO A 12 -13.79 9.32 2.97
CA PRO A 12 -12.99 10.54 2.93
C PRO A 12 -13.94 11.72 3.20
N SER A 13 -13.68 12.48 4.25
CA SER A 13 -14.44 13.69 4.55
C SER A 13 -14.23 14.64 3.37
N GLY A 14 -15.31 14.98 2.65
CA GLY A 14 -15.30 15.71 1.38
C GLY A 14 -14.87 17.17 1.45
N SER A 15 -13.89 17.52 2.29
CA SER A 15 -13.30 18.85 2.40
C SER A 15 -11.78 18.76 2.25
N ASN A 16 -11.20 19.56 1.35
CA ASN A 16 -9.76 19.79 1.31
C ASN A 16 -9.32 20.41 2.64
N SER A 17 -8.90 19.57 3.57
CA SER A 17 -8.37 20.01 4.85
C SER A 17 -6.87 20.25 4.73
N VAL A 18 -6.42 21.38 5.27
CA VAL A 18 -4.99 21.72 5.36
C VAL A 18 -4.53 21.41 6.78
N SER A 19 -3.44 20.66 6.90
CA SER A 19 -2.84 20.29 8.19
C SER A 19 -1.33 20.25 8.11
N GLU A 20 -0.65 20.31 9.25
CA GLU A 20 0.79 20.04 9.33
C GLU A 20 1.02 18.60 9.76
N LEU A 21 1.85 17.87 9.03
CA LEU A 21 2.25 16.50 9.37
C LEU A 21 3.77 16.39 9.50
N PRO A 22 4.27 15.64 10.50
CA PRO A 22 5.59 15.06 10.41
C PRO A 22 5.68 14.17 9.17
N LEU A 23 6.81 14.20 8.46
CA LEU A 23 7.01 13.46 7.21
C LEU A 23 8.06 12.38 7.40
N PHE A 24 7.71 11.17 6.94
CA PHE A 24 8.56 10.01 6.89
C PHE A 24 8.85 9.63 5.43
N PRO A 25 10.00 10.05 4.88
CA PRO A 25 10.46 9.61 3.58
C PRO A 25 10.83 8.12 3.60
N LEU A 26 10.19 7.33 2.75
CA LEU A 26 10.45 5.88 2.61
C LEU A 26 10.65 5.52 1.13
N ASP A 27 11.33 4.40 0.87
CA ASP A 27 11.35 3.78 -0.47
C ASP A 27 10.16 2.82 -0.64
N LEU A 28 8.96 3.33 -0.38
CA LEU A 28 7.69 2.63 -0.59
C LEU A 28 6.56 3.63 -0.80
N VAL A 29 5.51 3.18 -1.47
CA VAL A 29 4.27 3.94 -1.65
C VAL A 29 3.19 3.38 -0.73
N LEU A 30 2.71 4.20 0.19
CA LEU A 30 1.60 3.86 1.09
C LEU A 30 0.27 4.29 0.45
N PHE A 31 -0.73 3.41 0.50
CA PHE A 31 -2.09 3.70 0.04
C PHE A 31 -3.08 3.75 1.22
N PRO A 32 -4.20 4.47 1.09
CA PRO A 32 -5.31 4.38 2.03
C PRO A 32 -5.73 2.93 2.34
N GLY A 33 -5.95 2.66 3.63
CA GLY A 33 -6.21 1.35 4.22
C GLY A 33 -4.98 0.46 4.40
N MET A 34 -3.89 0.68 3.64
CA MET A 34 -2.75 -0.23 3.63
C MET A 34 -2.13 -0.33 5.02
N LYS A 35 -2.18 -1.52 5.61
CA LYS A 35 -1.52 -1.79 6.90
C LYS A 35 -0.07 -2.18 6.70
N MET A 36 0.81 -1.67 7.54
CA MET A 36 2.20 -2.13 7.58
C MET A 36 2.89 -2.01 8.93
N SER A 37 3.85 -2.91 9.17
CA SER A 37 4.73 -2.85 10.33
C SER A 37 6.05 -2.18 9.95
N LEU A 38 6.54 -1.30 10.81
CA LEU A 38 7.80 -0.58 10.66
C LEU A 38 8.65 -0.74 11.92
N HIS A 39 9.94 -0.95 11.72
CA HIS A 39 10.94 -0.92 12.79
C HIS A 39 11.67 0.42 12.77
N ILE A 40 11.63 1.15 13.89
CA ILE A 40 12.11 2.52 14.02
C ILE A 40 13.32 2.55 14.95
N PHE A 41 14.49 2.73 14.35
CA PHE A 41 15.78 2.74 15.05
C PHE A 41 16.53 4.07 14.92
N GLU A 42 16.24 4.90 13.91
CA GLU A 42 16.88 6.22 13.76
C GLU A 42 16.33 7.24 14.77
N GLU A 43 17.23 7.94 15.47
CA GLU A 43 16.89 8.86 16.57
C GLU A 43 15.85 9.93 16.17
N ARG A 44 16.01 10.54 14.99
CA ARG A 44 15.04 11.52 14.47
C ARG A 44 13.64 10.96 14.30
N TYR A 45 13.50 9.68 13.95
CA TYR A 45 12.21 9.05 13.77
C TYR A 45 11.65 8.54 15.10
N LYS A 46 12.50 8.18 16.08
CA LYS A 46 12.06 7.97 17.46
C LYS A 46 11.40 9.23 18.03
N GLU A 47 12.05 10.39 17.91
CA GLU A 47 11.49 11.68 18.31
C GLU A 47 10.15 11.97 17.58
N MET A 48 10.10 11.72 16.27
CA MET A 48 8.89 11.89 15.47
C MET A 48 7.74 11.03 15.98
N ILE A 49 7.99 9.74 16.23
CA ILE A 49 6.97 8.81 16.72
C ILE A 49 6.47 9.21 18.11
N GLU A 50 7.35 9.62 19.02
CA GLU A 50 6.95 10.14 20.32
C GLU A 50 6.04 11.37 20.21
N ARG A 51 6.36 12.31 19.32
CA ARG A 51 5.49 13.46 19.06
C ARG A 51 4.14 13.03 18.51
N CYS A 52 4.10 12.09 17.56
CA CYS A 52 2.85 11.55 17.03
C CYS A 52 2.01 10.91 18.14
N LEU A 53 2.63 10.15 19.05
CA LEU A 53 1.95 9.50 20.18
C LEU A 53 1.40 10.49 21.21
N GLY A 54 2.04 11.65 21.38
CA GLY A 54 1.55 12.75 22.20
C GLY A 54 0.46 13.62 21.55
N GLY A 55 0.14 13.38 20.28
CA GLY A 55 -0.76 14.21 19.48
C GLY A 55 -1.78 13.40 18.67
N SER A 56 -1.82 13.65 17.36
CA SER A 56 -2.82 13.09 16.43
C SER A 56 -2.62 11.61 16.08
N ARG A 57 -1.48 11.02 16.45
CA ARG A 57 -1.01 9.69 15.99
C ARG A 57 -0.89 9.57 14.47
N LEU A 58 -0.81 10.70 13.77
CA LEU A 58 -0.65 10.78 12.32
C LEU A 58 0.73 11.30 11.93
N PHE A 59 1.26 10.75 10.85
CA PHE A 59 2.40 11.30 10.10
C PHE A 59 2.18 11.05 8.60
N GLY A 60 2.93 11.73 7.74
CA GLY A 60 2.84 11.55 6.29
C GLY A 60 3.95 10.65 5.76
N VAL A 61 3.62 9.64 4.96
CA VAL A 61 4.59 8.84 4.21
C VAL A 61 4.72 9.42 2.80
N VAL A 62 5.96 9.68 2.38
CA VAL A 62 6.28 10.21 1.05
C VAL A 62 7.37 9.37 0.40
N LEU A 63 7.22 9.06 -0.90
CA LEU A 63 8.21 8.31 -1.64
C LEU A 63 9.48 9.14 -1.87
N LEU A 64 10.65 8.51 -1.71
CA LEU A 64 11.95 9.07 -2.07
C LEU A 64 12.17 9.10 -3.60
N ARG A 65 12.71 10.19 -4.14
CA ARG A 65 13.10 10.26 -5.56
C ARG A 65 14.47 9.63 -5.78
N ALA A 66 14.53 8.61 -6.65
CA ALA A 66 15.74 7.84 -6.96
C ALA A 66 16.90 8.69 -7.53
N GLU A 67 16.60 9.80 -8.20
CA GLU A 67 17.56 10.64 -8.94
C GLU A 67 18.67 11.28 -8.07
N GLN A 68 18.63 11.11 -6.74
CA GLN A 68 19.60 11.71 -5.81
C GLN A 68 20.06 10.78 -4.67
N GLN A 69 20.01 9.46 -4.86
CA GLN A 69 20.61 8.51 -3.90
C GLN A 69 22.14 8.67 -3.74
N THR A 70 22.80 9.43 -4.62
CA THR A 70 24.22 9.81 -4.52
C THR A 70 24.50 10.98 -3.57
N ILE A 71 23.47 11.58 -2.93
CA ILE A 71 23.68 12.60 -1.92
C ILE A 71 24.01 11.91 -0.59
N SER A 72 25.23 12.13 -0.09
CA SER A 72 25.76 11.67 1.21
C SER A 72 24.97 12.12 2.45
N ASN A 73 23.83 12.79 2.28
CA ASN A 73 22.99 13.29 3.36
C ASN A 73 21.51 12.92 3.12
N PRO A 74 20.97 11.93 3.86
CA PRO A 74 19.56 11.53 3.82
C PRO A 74 18.59 12.70 4.06
N ARG A 75 19.01 13.76 4.77
CA ARG A 75 18.19 14.95 5.01
C ARG A 75 17.92 15.77 3.75
N ARG A 76 18.69 15.61 2.68
CA ARG A 76 18.50 16.36 1.42
C ARG A 76 17.82 15.56 0.31
N ALA A 77 17.44 14.32 0.57
CA ALA A 77 16.79 13.47 -0.43
C ALA A 77 15.44 14.08 -0.86
N LYS A 78 15.27 14.34 -2.16
CA LYS A 78 14.00 14.86 -2.67
C LYS A 78 12.91 13.80 -2.55
N THR A 79 11.70 14.23 -2.25
CA THR A 79 10.52 13.37 -2.17
C THR A 79 9.52 13.73 -3.25
N PHE A 80 8.58 12.82 -3.51
CA PHE A 80 7.37 13.16 -4.23
C PHE A 80 6.47 14.09 -3.40
N ARG A 81 5.58 14.82 -4.09
CA ARG A 81 4.65 15.75 -3.44
C ARG A 81 3.35 15.08 -3.02
N ILE A 82 2.97 13.99 -3.66
CA ILE A 82 1.80 13.21 -3.24
C ILE A 82 2.28 12.07 -2.35
N GLY A 83 1.65 11.96 -1.18
CA GLY A 83 1.90 10.92 -0.20
C GLY A 83 0.60 10.43 0.43
N CYS A 84 0.72 9.59 1.45
CA CYS A 84 -0.41 9.11 2.23
C CYS A 84 -0.14 9.31 3.72
N SER A 85 -1.12 9.85 4.44
CA SER A 85 -1.06 9.93 5.90
C SER A 85 -1.15 8.52 6.49
N ALA A 86 -0.42 8.28 7.56
CA ALA A 86 -0.34 7.01 8.26
C ALA A 86 -0.79 7.22 9.71
N ARG A 87 -1.72 6.39 10.17
CA ARG A 87 -2.12 6.33 11.57
C ARG A 87 -1.38 5.21 12.28
N ILE A 88 -0.82 5.53 13.44
CA ILE A 88 -0.22 4.53 14.33
C ILE A 88 -1.33 3.75 15.03
N LEU A 89 -1.46 2.47 14.70
CA LEU A 89 -2.41 1.53 15.29
C LEU A 89 -1.85 0.91 16.57
N HIS A 90 -0.65 0.35 16.50
CA HIS A 90 0.02 -0.31 17.60
C HIS A 90 1.46 0.16 17.74
N VAL A 91 1.97 0.16 18.98
CA VAL A 91 3.36 0.49 19.29
C VAL A 91 3.88 -0.48 20.34
N GLU A 92 4.97 -1.14 19.99
CA GLU A 92 5.82 -1.91 20.89
C GLU A 92 7.13 -1.14 21.07
N ARG A 93 7.48 -0.84 22.32
CA ARG A 93 8.75 -0.21 22.70
C ARG A 93 9.77 -1.30 23.00
N LEU A 94 10.92 -1.23 22.35
CA LEU A 94 11.99 -2.21 22.49
C LEU A 94 13.07 -1.72 23.49
N ALA A 95 14.00 -2.61 23.82
CA ALA A 95 15.21 -2.22 24.52
C ALA A 95 15.98 -1.17 23.69
N GLU A 96 16.69 -0.24 24.35
CA GLU A 96 17.43 0.85 23.68
C GLU A 96 16.58 1.96 23.02
N GLY A 97 15.26 1.96 23.30
CA GLY A 97 14.36 3.05 22.88
C GLY A 97 13.92 2.98 21.41
N GLU A 98 14.14 1.85 20.75
CA GLU A 98 13.58 1.57 19.43
C GLU A 98 12.08 1.24 19.50
N PHE A 99 11.41 1.30 18.36
CA PHE A 99 9.98 0.97 18.26
C PHE A 99 9.71 -0.03 17.16
N ASN A 100 8.83 -1.00 17.42
CA ASN A 100 8.04 -1.63 16.37
C ASN A 100 6.67 -0.96 16.35
N ILE A 101 6.24 -0.46 15.20
CA ILE A 101 4.93 0.16 15.04
C ILE A 101 4.12 -0.56 13.98
N GLU A 102 2.81 -0.64 14.18
CA GLU A 102 1.86 -0.98 13.14
C GLU A 102 1.13 0.28 12.73
N ILE A 103 1.05 0.52 11.42
CA ILE A 103 0.40 1.69 10.84
C ILE A 103 -0.65 1.29 9.80
N GLU A 104 -1.58 2.20 9.55
CA GLU A 104 -2.56 2.11 8.47
C GLU A 104 -2.56 3.42 7.67
N GLY A 105 -2.51 3.32 6.34
CA GLY A 105 -2.70 4.47 5.47
C GLY A 105 -4.12 5.03 5.60
N VAL A 106 -4.28 6.34 5.65
CA VAL A 106 -5.57 7.00 5.90
C VAL A 106 -6.02 7.76 4.66
N ASP A 107 -5.39 8.89 4.38
CA ASP A 107 -5.78 9.78 3.29
C ASP A 107 -4.59 10.07 2.39
N ARG A 108 -4.85 10.23 1.10
CA ARG A 108 -3.85 10.82 0.20
C ARG A 108 -3.74 12.30 0.50
N PHE A 109 -2.55 12.85 0.35
CA PHE A 109 -2.32 14.28 0.51
C PHE A 109 -1.36 14.82 -0.54
N ARG A 110 -1.45 16.13 -0.77
CA ARG A 110 -0.47 16.92 -1.51
C ARG A 110 0.33 17.77 -0.53
N LEU A 111 1.64 17.62 -0.58
CA LEU A 111 2.61 18.45 0.13
C LEU A 111 2.68 19.83 -0.52
N ILE A 112 2.25 20.86 0.21
CA ILE A 112 2.23 22.26 -0.21
C ILE A 112 3.56 22.92 0.15
N GLU A 113 3.99 22.76 1.40
CA GLU A 113 5.25 23.29 1.93
C GLU A 113 5.96 22.24 2.78
N GLN A 114 7.30 22.27 2.77
CA GLN A 114 8.13 21.40 3.59
C GLN A 114 9.07 22.24 4.46
N HIS A 115 9.18 21.86 5.73
CA HIS A 115 10.05 22.50 6.71
C HIS A 115 11.09 21.49 7.25
N GLU A 116 12.29 22.00 7.53
CA GLU A 116 13.43 21.22 8.06
C GLU A 116 13.90 21.77 9.44
N VAL A 117 13.00 22.42 10.18
CA VAL A 117 13.33 23.12 11.43
C VAL A 117 13.56 22.14 12.59
N GLU A 118 13.01 20.93 12.51
CA GLU A 118 13.09 19.88 13.53
C GLU A 118 14.09 18.77 13.12
N SER A 119 14.35 17.81 14.02
CA SER A 119 15.23 16.65 13.74
C SER A 119 14.76 15.79 12.57
N TYR A 120 13.46 15.86 12.26
CA TYR A 120 12.78 15.23 11.12
C TYR A 120 12.02 16.30 10.30
N ARG A 121 11.55 15.92 9.12
CA ARG A 121 10.84 16.83 8.21
C ARG A 121 9.40 17.02 8.68
N THR A 122 8.87 18.23 8.57
CA THR A 122 7.43 18.49 8.65
C THR A 122 6.95 19.10 7.35
N GLY A 123 5.64 19.11 7.11
CA GLY A 123 5.09 19.78 5.95
C GLY A 123 3.63 20.14 6.11
N ILE A 124 3.26 21.24 5.46
CA ILE A 124 1.87 21.63 5.27
C ILE A 124 1.31 20.80 4.12
N VAL A 125 0.28 20.02 4.41
CA VAL A 125 -0.35 19.10 3.47
C VAL A 125 -1.82 19.45 3.28
N GLU A 126 -2.31 19.27 2.06
CA GLU A 126 -3.71 19.36 1.69
C GLU A 126 -4.23 17.95 1.37
N THR A 127 -5.42 17.59 1.87
CA THR A 127 -6.07 16.31 1.50
C THR A 127 -6.28 16.22 -0.01
N LEU A 128 -5.87 15.11 -0.63
CA LEU A 128 -6.06 14.85 -2.05
C LEU A 128 -7.29 13.96 -2.25
N ILE A 129 -8.32 14.53 -2.87
CA ILE A 129 -9.60 13.87 -3.15
C ILE A 129 -9.74 13.69 -4.66
N ASP A 130 -10.33 12.58 -5.08
CA ASP A 130 -10.65 12.35 -6.49
C ASP A 130 -11.74 13.31 -6.99
N HIS A 131 -11.69 13.63 -8.28
CA HIS A 131 -12.78 14.32 -8.94
C HIS A 131 -13.97 13.36 -9.08
N PRO A 132 -15.19 13.81 -8.71
CA PRO A 132 -16.36 12.97 -8.87
C PRO A 132 -16.66 12.76 -10.36
N ALA A 133 -16.97 11.52 -10.73
CA ALA A 133 -17.41 11.20 -12.08
C ALA A 133 -18.73 11.93 -12.41
N VAL A 134 -18.83 12.47 -13.63
CA VAL A 134 -20.02 13.20 -14.11
C VAL A 134 -20.43 12.74 -15.51
N GLY A 135 -21.74 12.72 -15.77
CA GLY A 135 -22.29 12.34 -17.07
C GLY A 135 -21.87 10.93 -17.50
N ALA A 136 -21.41 10.78 -18.74
CA ALA A 136 -20.98 9.50 -19.30
C ALA A 136 -19.78 8.87 -18.56
N ALA A 137 -19.01 9.65 -17.80
CA ALA A 137 -17.88 9.13 -17.03
C ALA A 137 -18.34 8.19 -15.90
N ILE A 138 -19.58 8.31 -15.42
CA ILE A 138 -20.14 7.42 -14.39
C ILE A 138 -20.23 5.99 -14.92
N GLU A 139 -20.87 5.80 -16.07
CA GLU A 139 -21.03 4.49 -16.72
C GLU A 139 -19.67 3.88 -17.08
N ILE A 140 -18.76 4.68 -17.66
CA ILE A 140 -17.40 4.23 -17.99
C ILE A 140 -16.65 3.76 -16.75
N THR A 141 -16.77 4.48 -15.63
CA THR A 141 -16.11 4.13 -14.37
C THR A 141 -16.66 2.83 -13.80
N GLU A 142 -17.98 2.62 -13.88
CA GLU A 142 -18.63 1.39 -13.42
C GLU A 142 -18.25 0.17 -14.26
N ASP A 143 -18.19 0.32 -15.60
CA ASP A 143 -17.75 -0.73 -16.52
C ASP A 143 -16.29 -1.13 -16.23
N LEU A 144 -15.41 -0.13 -16.07
CA LEU A 144 -14.01 -0.37 -15.70
C LEU A 144 -13.88 -1.04 -14.34
N ARG A 145 -14.70 -0.65 -13.36
CA ARG A 145 -14.72 -1.28 -12.03
C ARG A 145 -15.06 -2.77 -12.14
N GLU A 146 -16.10 -3.17 -12.89
CA GLU A 146 -16.46 -4.60 -13.04
C GLU A 146 -15.34 -5.42 -13.70
N GLU A 147 -14.71 -4.82 -14.72
CA GLU A 147 -13.59 -5.46 -15.41
C GLU A 147 -12.38 -5.63 -14.48
N VAL A 148 -11.99 -4.58 -13.77
CA VAL A 148 -10.87 -4.61 -12.82
C VAL A 148 -11.15 -5.59 -11.68
N GLN A 149 -12.38 -5.65 -11.13
CA GLN A 149 -12.74 -6.66 -10.14
C GLN A 149 -12.53 -8.08 -10.66
N THR A 150 -12.96 -8.34 -11.89
CA THR A 150 -12.81 -9.66 -12.53
C THR A 150 -11.34 -10.02 -12.72
N LEU A 151 -10.55 -9.08 -13.24
CA LEU A 151 -9.12 -9.27 -13.47
C LEU A 151 -8.35 -9.43 -12.15
N LEU A 152 -8.67 -8.65 -11.12
CA LEU A 152 -8.04 -8.73 -9.82
C LEU A 152 -8.31 -10.09 -9.17
N LYS A 153 -9.57 -10.56 -9.21
CA LYS A 153 -9.93 -11.92 -8.74
C LYS A 153 -9.13 -12.98 -9.47
N GLU A 154 -9.00 -12.90 -10.79
CA GLU A 154 -8.19 -13.85 -11.55
C GLU A 154 -6.71 -13.79 -11.17
N PHE A 155 -6.14 -12.58 -11.07
CA PHE A 155 -4.75 -12.36 -10.69
C PHE A 155 -4.44 -12.97 -9.32
N LEU A 156 -5.24 -12.62 -8.30
CA LEU A 156 -5.10 -13.17 -6.95
C LEU A 156 -5.27 -14.69 -6.94
N THR A 157 -6.22 -15.20 -7.74
CA THR A 157 -6.43 -16.65 -7.89
C THR A 157 -5.20 -17.38 -8.35
N ARG A 158 -4.56 -16.85 -9.39
CA ARG A 158 -3.35 -17.45 -9.94
C ARG A 158 -2.16 -17.29 -9.01
N GLN A 159 -2.03 -16.13 -8.36
CA GLN A 159 -0.94 -15.85 -7.44
C GLN A 159 -0.95 -16.82 -6.25
N LEU A 160 -2.11 -17.03 -5.63
CA LEU A 160 -2.24 -17.96 -4.50
C LEU A 160 -2.08 -19.42 -4.93
N ALA A 161 -2.55 -19.79 -6.13
CA ALA A 161 -2.33 -21.13 -6.67
C ALA A 161 -0.83 -21.46 -6.84
N LEU A 162 0.01 -20.48 -7.21
CA LEU A 162 1.47 -20.67 -7.25
C LEU A 162 2.09 -20.92 -5.86
N MET A 163 1.42 -20.45 -4.80
CA MET A 163 1.82 -20.68 -3.41
C MET A 163 1.24 -21.98 -2.83
N GLY A 164 0.60 -22.81 -3.66
CA GLY A 164 -0.07 -24.04 -3.22
C GLY A 164 -1.35 -23.80 -2.41
N GLN A 165 -1.84 -22.56 -2.37
CA GLN A 165 -3.05 -22.20 -1.64
C GLN A 165 -4.27 -22.28 -2.56
N ARG A 166 -5.39 -22.74 -2.02
CA ARG A 166 -6.70 -22.71 -2.68
C ARG A 166 -7.53 -21.60 -2.06
N ILE A 167 -8.22 -20.83 -2.90
CA ILE A 167 -9.03 -19.71 -2.45
C ILE A 167 -10.47 -20.12 -2.17
N VAL A 168 -11.00 -19.45 -1.16
CA VAL A 168 -12.41 -19.31 -0.84
C VAL A 168 -12.72 -17.84 -1.09
N GLU A 169 -13.43 -17.53 -2.17
CA GLU A 169 -14.07 -16.25 -2.55
C GLU A 169 -13.45 -14.90 -2.11
N PHE A 170 -13.24 -13.99 -3.07
CA PHE A 170 -12.82 -12.61 -2.76
C PHE A 170 -14.02 -11.66 -2.65
N ASP A 171 -14.24 -11.09 -1.46
CA ASP A 171 -15.12 -9.94 -1.29
C ASP A 171 -14.35 -8.65 -1.65
N LEU A 172 -14.64 -8.08 -2.81
CA LEU A 172 -13.97 -6.88 -3.30
C LEU A 172 -14.91 -5.66 -3.17
N PRO A 173 -14.36 -4.47 -2.87
CA PRO A 173 -15.15 -3.25 -2.76
C PRO A 173 -15.99 -2.99 -4.01
N LYS A 174 -17.24 -2.56 -3.81
CA LYS A 174 -18.16 -2.19 -4.88
C LYS A 174 -18.02 -0.75 -5.33
N ASP A 175 -17.47 0.11 -4.47
CA ASP A 175 -17.17 1.51 -4.79
C ASP A 175 -15.93 1.58 -5.71
N PRO A 176 -16.01 2.22 -6.89
CA PRO A 176 -14.89 2.30 -7.82
C PRO A 176 -13.64 2.98 -7.26
N ALA A 177 -13.81 4.04 -6.46
CA ALA A 177 -12.68 4.79 -5.91
C ALA A 177 -11.92 3.94 -4.89
N ILE A 178 -12.65 3.29 -3.97
CA ILE A 178 -12.07 2.36 -2.99
C ILE A 178 -11.40 1.17 -3.68
N LEU A 179 -12.07 0.56 -4.67
CA LEU A 179 -11.52 -0.57 -5.43
C LEU A 179 -10.20 -0.18 -6.09
N SER A 180 -10.13 1.00 -6.72
CA SER A 180 -8.93 1.44 -7.42
C SER A 180 -7.74 1.59 -6.44
N LEU A 181 -7.94 2.21 -5.28
CA LEU A 181 -6.86 2.38 -4.29
C LEU A 181 -6.36 1.04 -3.73
N ILE A 182 -7.26 0.09 -3.47
CA ILE A 182 -6.90 -1.26 -3.03
C ILE A 182 -6.16 -2.02 -4.13
N THR A 183 -6.63 -1.89 -5.38
CA THR A 183 -5.98 -2.53 -6.53
C THR A 183 -4.55 -2.02 -6.69
N ALA A 184 -4.34 -0.69 -6.69
CA ALA A 184 -3.01 -0.09 -6.76
C ALA A 184 -2.05 -0.57 -5.66
N CYS A 185 -2.56 -0.79 -4.44
CA CYS A 185 -1.78 -1.35 -3.32
C CYS A 185 -1.29 -2.77 -3.62
N ILE A 186 -2.17 -3.61 -4.17
CA ILE A 186 -1.97 -5.04 -4.43
C ILE A 186 -1.03 -5.31 -5.61
N LEU A 187 -1.00 -4.42 -6.61
CA LEU A 187 -0.27 -4.67 -7.85
C LEU A 187 1.25 -4.88 -7.61
N PRO A 188 1.85 -5.94 -8.21
CA PRO A 188 3.28 -6.23 -8.11
C PRO A 188 4.07 -5.38 -9.12
N ILE A 189 4.03 -4.07 -8.94
CA ILE A 189 4.71 -3.07 -9.79
C ILE A 189 5.68 -2.24 -8.97
N GLU A 190 6.60 -1.57 -9.65
CA GLU A 190 7.64 -0.76 -9.01
C GLU A 190 7.05 0.49 -8.34
N ASN A 191 7.79 1.05 -7.37
CA ASN A 191 7.37 2.24 -6.63
C ASN A 191 7.04 3.44 -7.54
N GLY A 192 7.73 3.59 -8.68
CA GLY A 192 7.42 4.65 -9.64
C GLY A 192 6.02 4.53 -10.26
N ASP A 193 5.63 3.32 -10.64
CA ASP A 193 4.30 3.05 -11.18
C ASP A 193 3.24 3.17 -10.08
N LYS A 194 3.51 2.66 -8.87
CA LYS A 194 2.62 2.85 -7.71
C LYS A 194 2.42 4.33 -7.40
N GLN A 195 3.48 5.12 -7.46
CA GLN A 195 3.41 6.57 -7.23
C GLN A 195 2.54 7.24 -8.29
N THR A 196 2.62 6.80 -9.54
CA THR A 196 1.76 7.30 -10.62
C THR A 196 0.29 7.01 -10.33
N LEU A 197 -0.05 5.79 -9.88
CA LEU A 197 -1.43 5.45 -9.48
C LEU A 197 -1.91 6.25 -8.26
N LEU A 198 -1.04 6.49 -7.27
CA LEU A 198 -1.36 7.29 -6.09
C LEU A 198 -1.68 8.76 -6.47
N GLU A 199 -0.98 9.29 -7.48
CA GLU A 199 -1.09 10.67 -7.96
C GLU A 199 -2.34 10.95 -8.81
N MET A 200 -2.95 9.92 -9.40
CA MET A 200 -4.16 10.09 -10.22
C MET A 200 -5.34 10.61 -9.39
N THR A 201 -6.09 11.58 -9.93
CA THR A 201 -7.30 12.13 -9.29
C THR A 201 -8.59 11.77 -10.03
N GLU A 202 -8.48 11.03 -11.13
CA GLU A 202 -9.61 10.48 -11.88
C GLU A 202 -9.67 8.96 -11.64
N THR A 203 -10.78 8.49 -11.06
CA THR A 203 -10.95 7.07 -10.71
C THR A 203 -10.96 6.18 -11.95
N SER A 204 -11.58 6.63 -13.04
CA SER A 204 -11.61 5.90 -14.32
C SER A 204 -10.22 5.72 -14.92
N GLU A 205 -9.40 6.78 -14.96
CA GLU A 205 -8.03 6.70 -15.50
C GLU A 205 -7.15 5.74 -14.69
N ARG A 206 -7.32 5.75 -13.36
CA ARG A 206 -6.63 4.82 -12.47
C ARG A 206 -7.08 3.37 -12.74
N LEU A 207 -8.38 3.09 -12.80
CA LEU A 207 -8.90 1.76 -13.12
C LEU A 207 -8.46 1.27 -14.50
N ASP A 208 -8.43 2.16 -15.51
CA ASP A 208 -7.99 1.83 -16.86
C ASP A 208 -6.50 1.42 -16.89
N SER A 209 -5.67 2.15 -16.15
CA SER A 209 -4.24 1.84 -15.97
C SER A 209 -4.05 0.50 -15.24
N GLU A 210 -4.82 0.26 -14.18
CA GLU A 210 -4.80 -0.98 -13.40
C GLU A 210 -5.23 -2.19 -14.22
N ARG A 211 -6.30 -2.06 -15.04
CA ARG A 211 -6.76 -3.09 -15.98
C ARG A 211 -5.62 -3.54 -16.87
N ASP A 212 -4.88 -2.61 -17.44
CA ASP A 212 -3.79 -2.91 -18.36
C ASP A 212 -2.60 -3.56 -17.65
N ILE A 213 -2.29 -3.14 -16.42
CA ILE A 213 -1.28 -3.78 -15.57
C ILE A 213 -1.69 -5.21 -15.23
N LEU A 214 -2.94 -5.43 -14.79
CA LEU A 214 -3.46 -6.74 -14.42
C LEU A 214 -3.43 -7.71 -15.60
N ARG A 215 -3.88 -7.29 -16.79
CA ARG A 215 -3.81 -8.10 -18.02
C ARG A 215 -2.38 -8.55 -18.31
N ARG A 216 -1.39 -7.66 -18.18
CA ARG A 216 0.03 -8.00 -18.35
C ARG A 216 0.51 -8.97 -17.26
N ALA A 217 0.17 -8.73 -16.00
CA ALA A 217 0.56 -9.57 -14.86
C ALA A 217 0.00 -10.99 -14.98
N ILE A 218 -1.30 -11.13 -15.29
CA ILE A 218 -1.96 -12.42 -15.52
C ILE A 218 -1.29 -13.17 -16.68
N THR A 219 -0.95 -12.47 -17.76
CA THR A 219 -0.24 -13.08 -18.90
C THR A 219 1.12 -13.64 -18.49
N ARG A 220 1.88 -12.93 -17.63
CA ARG A 220 3.15 -13.44 -17.07
C ARG A 220 2.92 -14.68 -16.19
N LEU A 221 1.95 -14.64 -15.29
CA LEU A 221 1.61 -15.77 -14.42
C LEU A 221 1.24 -17.04 -15.21
N ARG A 222 0.47 -16.89 -16.29
CA ARG A 222 0.11 -18.01 -17.18
C ARG A 222 1.34 -18.65 -17.82
N ARG A 223 2.33 -17.86 -18.22
CA ARG A 223 3.60 -18.38 -18.79
C ARG A 223 4.42 -19.12 -17.73
N THR A 224 4.52 -18.60 -16.52
CA THR A 224 5.24 -19.25 -15.41
C THR A 224 4.63 -20.59 -15.04
N ALA A 225 3.29 -20.66 -14.95
CA ALA A 225 2.58 -21.91 -14.65
C ALA A 225 2.80 -22.98 -15.73
N ALA A 226 2.77 -22.60 -17.02
CA ALA A 226 3.04 -23.52 -18.13
C ALA A 226 4.48 -24.06 -18.11
N ALA A 227 5.46 -23.23 -17.72
CA ALA A 227 6.86 -23.64 -17.58
C ALA A 227 7.09 -24.56 -16.37
N GLY A 228 6.40 -24.32 -15.24
CA GLY A 228 6.48 -25.13 -14.02
C GLY A 228 5.87 -26.53 -14.16
N GLY A 229 4.78 -26.66 -14.93
CA GLY A 229 4.14 -27.95 -15.22
C GLY A 229 5.00 -28.92 -16.05
N SER A 230 6.01 -28.41 -16.77
CA SER A 230 6.93 -29.24 -17.56
C SER A 230 8.08 -29.84 -16.71
N LYS A 231 8.40 -29.23 -15.56
CA LYS A 231 9.46 -29.74 -14.65
C LYS A 231 8.95 -30.78 -13.65
N HIS A 232 7.69 -30.71 -13.21
CA HIS A 232 7.10 -31.69 -12.28
C HIS A 232 6.92 -33.12 -12.85
N ALA A 233 7.10 -33.30 -14.16
CA ALA A 233 7.10 -34.62 -14.79
C ALA A 233 8.48 -35.30 -14.82
N LYS A 234 9.56 -34.63 -14.38
CA LYS A 234 10.94 -35.17 -14.43
C LYS A 234 11.62 -35.41 -13.08
N ASP A 235 11.23 -34.72 -12.02
CA ASP A 235 11.89 -34.87 -10.71
C ASP A 235 11.00 -35.60 -9.70
N LYS A 236 10.93 -36.92 -9.85
CA LYS A 236 10.64 -37.84 -8.74
C LYS A 236 11.88 -38.70 -8.50
N ASN A 237 12.94 -38.10 -7.96
CA ASN A 237 13.96 -38.80 -7.20
C ASN A 237 14.88 -37.80 -6.47
N GLU A 238 15.24 -38.16 -5.23
CA GLU A 238 16.32 -37.64 -4.37
C GLU A 238 15.98 -36.59 -3.29
N THR A 239 15.72 -37.14 -2.08
CA THR A 239 16.41 -36.96 -0.78
C THR A 239 16.68 -35.55 -0.17
N GLN A 240 15.90 -35.24 0.89
CA GLN A 240 16.21 -34.94 2.32
C GLN A 240 17.45 -34.13 2.83
N GLU A 241 17.15 -33.22 3.79
CA GLU A 241 17.97 -32.57 4.87
C GLU A 241 19.14 -31.63 4.43
N ASP A 242 19.46 -30.48 5.03
CA ASP A 242 19.25 -29.96 6.40
C ASP A 242 19.46 -28.41 6.47
N ASP A 243 18.87 -27.84 7.51
CA ASP A 243 19.29 -26.71 8.38
C ASP A 243 19.44 -25.20 7.99
N THR A 244 18.80 -24.43 8.88
CA THR A 244 19.04 -23.05 9.36
C THR A 244 19.04 -21.87 8.38
N ASN A 245 17.99 -21.05 8.45
CA ASN A 245 18.10 -19.61 8.18
C ASN A 245 17.14 -18.83 9.10
N ASP A 246 17.71 -18.21 10.12
CA ASP A 246 17.02 -17.33 11.06
C ASP A 246 17.07 -15.89 10.51
N GLY A 247 15.91 -15.24 10.46
CA GLY A 247 15.86 -13.78 10.57
C GLY A 247 16.02 -12.89 9.33
N ILE A 248 15.44 -13.19 8.17
CA ILE A 248 14.93 -12.14 7.25
C ILE A 248 13.65 -12.67 6.57
N ARG A 249 12.47 -12.22 7.02
CA ARG A 249 11.21 -12.45 6.28
C ARG A 249 11.23 -11.58 5.04
N SER A 250 11.08 -12.19 3.87
CA SER A 250 11.10 -11.46 2.60
C SER A 250 9.90 -10.50 2.52
N PHE A 251 10.09 -9.39 1.82
CA PHE A 251 9.04 -8.41 1.51
C PHE A 251 7.78 -9.07 0.86
N GLU A 252 7.94 -10.24 0.23
CA GLU A 252 6.87 -11.05 -0.35
C GLU A 252 6.07 -11.85 0.70
N GLN A 253 6.67 -12.25 1.84
CA GLN A 253 5.97 -12.93 2.94
C GLN A 253 5.07 -11.99 3.73
N ILE A 254 5.39 -10.69 3.74
CA ILE A 254 4.58 -9.65 4.37
C ILE A 254 3.26 -9.40 3.61
N HIS A 255 3.26 -9.60 2.29
CA HIS A 255 2.04 -9.46 1.48
C HIS A 255 1.11 -10.67 1.59
N ALA A 256 1.65 -11.88 1.78
CA ALA A 256 0.88 -13.13 1.81
C ALA A 256 -0.15 -13.21 2.95
N ASP A 257 0.24 -12.80 4.17
CA ASP A 257 -0.68 -12.81 5.31
C ASP A 257 -1.67 -11.62 5.25
N ARG A 258 -1.28 -10.50 4.62
CA ARG A 258 -2.14 -9.29 4.44
C ARG A 258 -3.26 -9.46 3.41
N TYR A 259 -3.16 -10.42 2.49
CA TYR A 259 -4.25 -10.76 1.57
C TYR A 259 -5.44 -11.39 2.29
N ARG A 260 -5.22 -12.04 3.45
CA ARG A 260 -6.31 -12.69 4.19
C ARG A 260 -7.19 -11.67 4.91
N ASP A 261 -6.59 -10.67 5.55
CA ASP A 261 -7.32 -9.70 6.38
C ASP A 261 -8.12 -8.68 5.55
N TYR A 262 -7.73 -8.44 4.30
CA TYR A 262 -8.46 -7.58 3.37
C TYR A 262 -9.61 -8.27 2.63
N VAL A 263 -9.55 -9.59 2.51
CA VAL A 263 -10.45 -10.40 1.68
C VAL A 263 -11.43 -11.21 2.53
N CYS A 264 -11.00 -11.63 3.71
CA CYS A 264 -11.80 -12.33 4.68
C CYS A 264 -12.05 -11.37 5.83
N GLY A 265 -13.09 -10.53 5.72
CA GLY A 265 -13.49 -9.62 6.79
C GLY A 265 -13.64 -10.38 8.11
N ASN A 266 -12.78 -10.04 9.07
CA ASN A 266 -12.84 -10.43 10.47
C ASN A 266 -12.50 -9.20 11.31
#